data_AF-A0A8X6TRR3-F1
#
_entry.id   AF-A0A8X6TRR3-F1
#
_cell.length_a   1.000
_cell.length_b   1.000
_cell.length_c   1.000
_cell.angle_alpha   90.00
_cell.angle_beta   90.00
_cell.angle_gamma   90.00
#
_symmetry.space_group_name_H-M   'P 1'
#
loop_
_entity.id
_entity.type
_entity.pdbx_description
1 polymer ?
#
loop_
_entity_poly.entity_id
_entity_poly.type
_entity_poly.pdbx_seq_one_letter_code
_entity_poly.pdbx_strand_id
1 'polypeptide(L)' 'VDDVKFVINVDFPNCFEDYIHRIGRTARSNNTGTAYTFFTLESSYLAKELVNVLKEAKQIVNPQLMELV' A
#
# COMPACT_ATOMS: atom_id res chain seq x y z
N VAL A 1 10.46 17.18 1.88
CA VAL A 1 11.27 15.98 1.58
C VAL A 1 11.03 15.68 0.13
N ASP A 2 12.05 15.95 -0.68
CA ASP A 2 12.00 15.75 -2.11
C ASP A 2 12.74 14.45 -2.45
N ASP A 3 12.40 13.84 -3.59
CA ASP A 3 13.05 12.63 -4.12
C ASP A 3 13.03 11.36 -3.26
N VAL A 4 11.96 11.16 -2.46
CA VAL A 4 11.70 9.86 -1.84
C VAL A 4 11.47 8.83 -2.96
N LYS A 5 12.31 7.79 -3.01
CA LYS A 5 12.19 6.67 -3.97
C LYS A 5 11.40 5.50 -3.42
N PHE A 6 11.56 5.22 -2.13
CA PHE A 6 10.97 4.07 -1.46
C PHE A 6 10.20 4.50 -0.23
N VAL A 7 9.01 3.92 -0.07
CA VAL A 7 8.25 3.94 1.19
C VAL A 7 8.12 2.49 1.65
N ILE A 8 8.43 2.24 2.92
CA ILE A 8 8.29 0.90 3.51
C ILE A 8 7.36 1.02 4.71
N ASN A 9 6.18 0.40 4.61
CA ASN A 9 5.30 0.21 5.76
C ASN A 9 5.78 -1.05 6.50
N VAL A 10 6.54 -0.83 7.57
CA VAL A 10 6.98 -1.92 8.45
C VAL A 10 5.77 -2.56 9.13
N ASP A 11 4.86 -1.72 9.62
CA ASP A 11 3.55 -2.11 10.14
C ASP A 11 2.46 -1.47 9.28
N PHE A 12 1.41 -2.24 8.98
CA PHE A 12 0.24 -1.70 8.29
C PHE A 12 -0.44 -0.64 9.17
N PRO A 13 -0.81 0.53 8.63
CA PRO A 13 -1.50 1.53 9.42
C PRO A 13 -2.88 1.05 9.86
N ASN A 14 -3.35 1.57 11.00
CA ASN A 14 -4.64 1.19 11.58
C ASN A 14 -5.85 1.61 10.73
N CYS A 15 -5.67 2.61 9.87
CA CYS A 15 -6.69 3.12 8.96
C CYS A 15 -6.14 3.18 7.54
N PHE A 16 -7.03 2.93 6.57
CA PHE A 16 -6.64 2.85 5.17
C PHE A 16 -6.25 4.20 4.56
N GLU A 17 -6.83 5.30 5.03
CA GLU A 17 -6.45 6.65 4.61
C GLU A 17 -4.96 6.96 4.90
N ASP A 18 -4.46 6.50 6.06
CA ASP A 18 -3.05 6.63 6.41
C ASP A 18 -2.14 5.84 5.46
N TYR A 19 -2.59 4.67 4.98
CA TYR A 19 -1.85 3.91 3.97
C TYR A 19 -1.65 4.73 2.70
N ILE A 20 -2.71 5.36 2.19
CA ILE A 20 -2.66 6.22 1.00
C ILE A 20 -1.72 7.41 1.23
N HIS A 21 -1.82 8.09 2.37
CA HIS A 21 -0.97 9.23 2.69
C HIS A 21 0.52 8.87 2.85
N ARG A 22 0.80 7.69 3.42
CA ARG A 22 2.16 7.16 3.56
C ARG A 22 2.77 6.84 2.20
N ILE A 23 2.09 6.08 1.35
CA ILE A 23 2.64 5.75 0.02
C ILE A 23 2.75 7.01 -0.86
N GLY A 24 1.88 8.01 -0.69
CA GLY A 24 1.99 9.31 -1.37
C GLY A 24 3.19 10.18 -0.93
N ARG A 25 4.07 9.69 -0.06
CA ARG A 25 5.38 10.32 0.19
C ARG A 25 6.37 10.07 -0.96
N THR A 26 6.22 8.98 -1.71
CA THR A 26 6.98 8.69 -2.95
C THR A 26 6.18 9.14 -4.19
N ALA A 27 6.78 9.04 -5.39
CA ALA A 27 6.12 9.27 -6.68
C ALA A 27 5.41 10.64 -6.84
N ARG A 28 6.08 11.72 -6.41
CA ARG A 28 5.55 13.10 -6.51
C ARG A 28 5.87 13.73 -7.87
N SER A 29 4.97 14.61 -8.32
CA SER A 29 5.11 15.33 -9.59
C SER A 29 5.29 14.34 -10.75
N ASN A 30 6.39 14.42 -11.50
CA ASN A 30 6.67 13.52 -12.63
C ASN A 30 7.57 12.34 -12.26
N ASN A 31 7.84 12.14 -10.97
CA ASN A 31 8.69 11.04 -10.51
C ASN A 31 7.86 9.77 -10.27
N THR A 32 8.50 8.62 -10.50
CA THR A 32 8.01 7.32 -10.05
C THR A 32 8.56 6.98 -8.66
N GLY A 33 7.95 5.98 -8.03
CA GLY A 33 8.36 5.51 -6.72
C GLY A 33 7.75 4.16 -6.39
N THR A 34 8.30 3.50 -5.37
CA THR A 34 7.88 2.15 -4.98
C THR A 34 7.51 2.13 -3.51
N ALA A 35 6.38 1.49 -3.20
CA ALA A 35 5.95 1.23 -1.83
C ALA A 35 6.01 -0.28 -1.55
N TYR A 36 6.68 -0.66 -0.47
CA TYR A 36 6.65 -2.00 0.10
C TYR A 36 5.87 -1.97 1.39
N THR A 37 5.04 -2.99 1.62
CA THR A 37 4.20 -3.04 2.81
C THR A 37 4.19 -4.46 3.34
N PHE A 38 4.58 -4.63 4.60
CA PHE A 38 4.31 -5.87 5.29
C PHE A 38 2.85 -5.87 5.75
N PHE A 39 2.14 -6.93 5.38
CA PHE A 39 0.73 -7.10 5.69
C PHE A 39 0.58 -8.39 6.49
N THR A 40 -0.06 -8.29 7.66
CA THR A 40 -0.22 -9.40 8.60
C THR A 40 -1.69 -9.75 8.76
N LEU A 41 -1.98 -10.91 9.38
CA LEU A 41 -3.34 -11.34 9.68
C LEU A 41 -4.09 -10.37 10.59
N GLU A 42 -3.38 -9.65 11.47
CA GLU A 42 -3.96 -8.61 12.33
C GLU A 42 -4.57 -7.46 11.52
N SER A 43 -4.06 -7.21 10.31
CA SER A 43 -4.54 -6.17 9.40
C SER A 43 -5.61 -6.67 8.41
N SER A 44 -6.02 -7.94 8.50
CA SER A 44 -6.93 -8.59 7.54
C SER A 44 -8.26 -7.85 7.35
N TYR A 45 -8.74 -7.12 8.36
CA TYR A 45 -9.95 -6.29 8.27
C TYR A 45 -9.87 -5.21 7.18
N LEU A 46 -8.66 -4.82 6.73
CA LEU A 46 -8.42 -3.87 5.63
C LEU A 46 -8.02 -4.55 4.30
N ALA A 47 -7.96 -5.89 4.25
CA ALA A 47 -7.50 -6.62 3.06
C ALA A 47 -8.37 -6.31 1.83
N LYS A 48 -9.69 -6.25 2.00
CA LYS A 48 -10.62 -5.95 0.90
C LYS A 48 -10.39 -4.56 0.30
N GLU A 49 -10.19 -3.55 1.14
CA GLU A 49 -9.91 -2.18 0.69
C GLU A 49 -8.56 -2.10 -0.04
N LEU A 50 -7.53 -2.75 0.51
CA LEU A 50 -6.21 -2.82 -0.11
C LEU A 50 -6.27 -3.50 -1.49
N VAL A 51 -6.96 -4.64 -1.61
CA VAL A 51 -7.12 -5.34 -2.89
C VAL A 51 -7.86 -4.48 -3.91
N ASN A 52 -8.90 -3.76 -3.50
CA ASN A 52 -9.65 -2.88 -4.41
C ASN A 52 -8.77 -1.75 -4.97
N VAL A 53 -8.00 -1.07 -4.12
CA VAL A 53 -7.10 0.00 -4.56
C VAL A 53 -5.97 -0.53 -5.45
N LEU A 54 -5.39 -1.69 -5.10
CA LEU A 54 -4.36 -2.30 -5.95
C LEU A 54 -4.93 -2.64 -7.34
N LYS A 55 -6.17 -3.15 -7.43
CA LYS A 55 -6.83 -3.40 -8.71
C LYS A 55 -7.13 -2.12 -9.49
N GLU A 56 -7.65 -1.09 -8.83
CA GLU A 56 -7.92 0.22 -9.44
C GLU A 56 -6.65 0.85 -10.00
N ALA A 57 -5.55 0.77 -9.25
CA ALA A 57 -4.22 1.21 -9.66
C ALA A 57 -3.52 0.24 -10.64
N LYS A 58 -4.21 -0.79 -11.13
CA LYS A 58 -3.71 -1.81 -12.07
C LYS A 58 -2.43 -2.52 -11.59
N GLN A 59 -2.28 -2.67 -10.28
CA GLN A 59 -1.17 -3.39 -9.67
C GLN A 59 -1.43 -4.89 -9.65
N ILE A 60 -0.34 -5.67 -9.61
CA ILE A 60 -0.42 -7.11 -9.40
C ILE A 60 -0.77 -7.34 -7.93
N VAL A 61 -1.90 -8.01 -7.68
CA VAL A 61 -2.33 -8.35 -6.33
C VAL A 61 -1.67 -9.66 -5.90
N ASN A 62 -1.02 -9.67 -4.74
CA ASN A 62 -0.44 -10.88 -4.16
C ASN A 62 -1.56 -11.92 -3.92
N PRO A 63 -1.43 -13.17 -4.41
CA PRO A 63 -2.42 -14.23 -4.17
C PRO A 63 -2.73 -14.45 -2.69
N GLN A 64 -1.71 -14.39 -1.81
CA GLN A 64 -1.88 -14.55 -0.36
C GLN A 64 -2.72 -13.43 0.25
N LEU A 65 -2.70 -12.23 -0.33
CA LEU A 65 -3.57 -11.14 0.09
C LEU A 65 -5.01 -11.36 -0.39
N MET A 66 -5.21 -11.96 -1.57
CA MET A 66 -6.56 -12.30 -2.06
C MET A 66 -7.24 -13.39 -1.23
N GLU A 67 -6.48 -14.30 -0.63
CA GLU A 67 -7.01 -15.33 0.28
C GLU A 67 -7.57 -14.74 1.59
N LEU A 68 -7.24 -13.47 1.92
CA LEU A 68 -7.70 -12.78 3.12
C LEU A 68 -8.98 -11.94 2.89
N VAL A 69 -9.51 -11.89 1.67
CA VAL A 69 -10.69 -11.08 1.30
C VAL A 69 -11.99 -11.86 1.41
#